data_AF-A0A660WK40-F1
#
_entry.id   AF-A0A660WK40-F1
#
_cell.length_a   1.000
_cell.length_b   1.000
_cell.length_c   1.000
_cell.angle_alpha   90.00
_cell.angle_beta   90.00
_cell.angle_gamma   90.00
#
_symmetry.space_group_name_H-M   'P 1'
#
loop_
_entity.id
_entity.type
_entity.pdbx_description
1 polymer ?
#
loop_
_entity_poly.entity_id
_entity_poly.type
_entity_poly.pdbx_seq_one_letter_code
_entity_poly.pdbx_strand_id
1 'polypeptide(L)' 'KYWYMVENFGILGCTGCGRCISGCIGKIDKRKVISEIGKEKVKNG' A
#
# COMPACT_ATOMS: atom_id res chain seq x y z
N LYS A 1 1.74 -6.62 10.03
CA LYS A 1 2.10 -6.20 8.64
C LYS A 1 2.48 -4.72 8.53
N TYR A 2 1.85 -3.80 9.28
CA TYR A 2 2.23 -2.36 9.27
C TYR A 2 3.56 -2.03 9.97
N TRP A 3 4.04 -2.92 10.85
CA TRP A 3 5.28 -2.75 11.61
C TRP A 3 6.56 -3.02 10.84
N TYR A 4 6.52 -3.81 9.77
CA TYR A 4 7.73 -4.15 9.01
C TYR A 4 8.52 -2.91 8.56
N MET A 5 7.83 -1.88 8.06
CA MET A 5 8.48 -0.63 7.62
C MET A 5 9.11 0.15 8.77
N VAL A 6 8.45 0.15 9.94
CA VAL A 6 8.91 0.86 11.14
C VAL A 6 10.09 0.11 11.77
N GLU A 7 9.97 -1.21 11.94
CA GLU A 7 10.98 -2.05 12.58
C GLU A 7 12.26 -2.19 11.75
N ASN A 8 12.16 -2.24 10.42
CA ASN A 8 13.32 -2.50 9.55
C ASN A 8 13.93 -1.23 8.96
N PHE A 9 13.18 -0.14 8.88
CA PHE A 9 13.63 1.07 8.20
C PHE A 9 13.39 2.36 9.01
N GLY A 10 12.77 2.28 10.19
CA GLY A 10 12.49 3.46 11.03
C GLY A 10 11.51 4.45 10.42
N ILE A 11 10.79 4.06 9.36
CA ILE A 11 9.88 4.95 8.62
C ILE A 11 8.45 4.43 8.62
N LEU A 12 7.49 5.37 8.63
CA LEU A 12 6.10 5.04 8.40
C LEU A 12 5.89 4.62 6.93
N GLY A 13 5.33 3.44 6.74
CA GLY A 13 4.97 2.92 5.42
C GLY A 13 3.77 3.63 4.79
N CYS A 14 3.17 3.01 3.77
CA CYS A 14 1.96 3.54 3.14
C CYS A 14 0.83 3.73 4.16
N THR A 15 0.39 4.97 4.36
CA THR A 15 -0.72 5.33 5.26
C THR A 15 -2.05 5.56 4.55
N GLY A 16 -2.10 5.38 3.22
CA GLY A 16 -3.30 5.67 2.43
C GLY A 16 -3.50 7.15 2.06
N CYS A 17 -2.57 8.04 2.41
CA CYS A 17 -2.66 9.48 2.14
C CYS A 17 -2.70 9.90 0.65
N GLY A 18 -2.40 9.00 -0.28
CA GLY A 18 -2.56 9.23 -1.73
C GLY A 18 -1.50 10.15 -2.38
N ARG A 19 -0.54 10.71 -1.63
CA ARG A 19 0.53 11.57 -2.18
C ARG A 19 1.28 10.93 -3.36
N CYS A 20 1.50 9.63 -3.29
CA CYS A 20 2.19 8.85 -4.33
C CYS A 20 1.40 8.68 -5.64
N ILE A 21 0.12 9.07 -5.69
CA ILE A 21 -0.73 8.97 -6.88
C ILE A 21 -0.55 10.22 -7.74
N SER A 22 -0.55 11.40 -7.11
CA SER A 22 -0.38 12.68 -7.79
C SER A 22 0.94 12.77 -8.58
N GLY A 23 2.04 12.22 -8.03
CA GLY A 23 3.34 12.18 -8.69
C GLY A 23 3.58 10.97 -9.59
N CYS A 24 2.58 10.12 -9.82
CA CYS A 24 2.78 8.90 -10.60
C CYS A 24 2.63 9.17 -12.11
N ILE A 25 3.76 9.14 -12.85
CA ILE A 25 3.79 9.30 -14.31
C ILE A 25 2.88 8.26 -15.00
N GLY A 26 2.87 7.02 -14.50
CA GLY A 26 2.02 5.94 -15.03
C GLY A 26 0.54 6.03 -14.66
N LYS A 27 0.11 7.09 -13.93
CA LYS A 27 -1.28 7.29 -13.49
C LYS A 27 -1.87 6.12 -12.70
N ILE A 28 -1.04 5.45 -11.89
CA ILE A 28 -1.43 4.27 -11.11
C ILE A 28 -1.95 4.67 -9.72
N ASP A 29 -3.17 4.24 -9.39
CA ASP A 29 -3.69 4.26 -8.02
C ASP A 29 -3.26 2.99 -7.26
N LYS A 30 -2.10 3.07 -6.60
CA LYS A 30 -1.51 1.97 -5.83
C LYS A 30 -2.41 1.49 -4.68
N ARG A 31 -3.33 2.32 -4.18
CA ARG A 31 -4.26 1.92 -3.10
C ARG A 31 -5.25 0.88 -3.59
N LYS A 32 -5.73 1.02 -4.84
CA LYS A 32 -6.65 0.05 -5.45
C LYS A 32 -6.00 -1.32 -5.58
N VAL A 33 -4.80 -1.35 -6.17
CA VAL A 33 -4.03 -2.60 -6.36
C VAL A 33 -3.78 -3.32 -5.02
N ILE A 34 -3.29 -2.61 -4.01
CA ILE A 34 -3.04 -3.21 -2.68
C ILE A 34 -4.36 -3.70 -2.05
N SER A 35 -5.46 -2.96 -2.21
CA SER A 35 -6.77 -3.39 -1.71
C SER A 35 -7.29 -4.64 -2.41
N GLU A 36 -7.12 -4.74 -3.73
CA GLU A 36 -7.53 -5.91 -4.52
C GLU A 36 -6.77 -7.16 -4.10
N ILE A 37 -5.45 -7.07 -3.98
CA ILE A 37 -4.60 -8.16 -3.48
C ILE A 37 -5.01 -8.56 -2.05
N GLY A 38 -5.33 -7.57 -1.21
CA GLY A 38 -5.83 -7.81 0.14
C GLY A 38 -7.16 -8.57 0.17
N LYS A 39 -8.09 -8.22 -0.73
CA LYS A 39 -9.39 -8.91 -0.85
C LYS A 39 -9.24 -10.34 -1.36
N GLU A 40 -8.31 -10.59 -2.28
CA GLU A 40 -8.04 -11.95 -2.78
C GLU A 40 -7.51 -12.87 -1.66
N LYS A 41 -6.64 -12.35 -0.78
CA LYS A 41 -6.12 -13.09 0.37
C LYS A 41 -7.21 -13.48 1.38
N VAL A 42 -8.28 -12.69 1.52
CA VAL A 42 -9.40 -12.97 2.44
C VAL A 42 -10.37 -14.01 1.88
N LYS A 43 -10.53 -14.10 0.55
CA LYS A 43 -11.43 -15.09 -0.08
C LYS A 43 -10.89 -16.52 -0.07
N ASN A 44 -9.57 -16.68 0.10
CA ASN A 44 -8.87 -17.96 0.07
C ASN A 44 -8.36 -18.39 1.46
N GLY A 45 -8.89 -17.78 2.52
CA GLY A 45 -8.52 -18.04 3.92
C GLY A 45 -9.70 -18.54 4.73
#